data_AF-A0A7S1FRX7-F1
#
_entry.id   AF-A0A7S1FRX7-F1
#
_cell.length_a   1.000
_cell.length_b   1.000
_cell.length_c   1.000
_cell.angle_alpha   90.00
_cell.angle_beta   90.00
_cell.angle_gamma   90.00
#
_symmetry.space_group_name_H-M   'P 1'
#
loop_
_entity.id
_entity.type
_entity.pdbx_description
1 polymer ?
#
loop_
_entity_poly.entity_id
_entity_poly.type
_entity_poly.pdbx_seq_one_letter_code
_entity_poly.pdbx_strand_id
1 'polypeptide(L)'
;MEKAFLFDVASKLYISTDSTPVDMQSYELCSDMIDVVLDVSGIYGVKPDIEGRRVGEMMRNAEEEEDDEVAAYDNESSSVIRLSNGMVLYLKEVGTMLALVCLTRSENFKKKSLVNYNIECFKRALKMLMEKTPEDSIDSSSLQHVSLHNT
;
A
#
# COMPACT_ATOMS: atom_id res chain seq x y z
N MET A 1 10.08 -9.69 10.71
CA MET A 1 10.41 -8.57 9.82
C MET A 1 11.51 -7.78 10.48
N GLU A 2 12.54 -7.37 9.73
CA GLU A 2 13.61 -6.51 10.25
C GLU A 2 13.22 -5.03 10.16
N LYS A 3 12.51 -4.64 9.10
CA LYS A 3 11.99 -3.28 8.90
C LYS A 3 10.69 -3.31 8.12
N ALA A 4 9.78 -2.38 8.38
CA ALA A 4 8.53 -2.21 7.63
C ALA A 4 8.18 -0.74 7.44
N PHE A 5 7.71 -0.40 6.24
CA PHE A 5 7.29 0.94 5.85
C PHE A 5 5.91 0.88 5.19
N LEU A 6 5.04 1.80 5.57
CA LEU A 6 3.78 2.04 4.89
C LEU A 6 3.97 3.23 3.94
N PHE A 7 4.15 2.95 2.66
CA PHE A 7 4.43 3.93 1.61
C PHE A 7 3.15 4.42 0.94
N ASP A 8 3.10 5.72 0.68
CA ASP A 8 2.36 6.28 -0.44
C ASP A 8 3.14 6.00 -1.74
N VAL A 9 2.50 5.27 -2.65
CA VAL A 9 3.15 4.69 -3.84
C VAL A 9 3.56 5.75 -4.86
N ALA A 10 2.78 6.83 -4.98
CA ALA A 10 3.01 7.89 -5.95
C ALA A 10 4.13 8.84 -5.49
N SER A 11 4.07 9.31 -4.25
CA SER A 11 5.01 10.31 -3.72
C SER A 11 6.28 9.72 -3.12
N LYS A 12 6.33 8.40 -2.91
CA LYS A 12 7.42 7.68 -2.20
C LYS A 12 7.60 8.13 -0.74
N LEU A 13 6.62 8.83 -0.17
CA LEU A 13 6.62 9.19 1.24
C LEU A 13 6.11 8.00 2.05
N TYR A 14 6.81 7.65 3.14
CA TYR A 14 6.24 6.70 4.11
C TYR A 14 5.42 7.44 5.15
N ILE A 15 4.18 7.01 5.36
CA ILE A 15 3.25 7.59 6.34
C ILE A 15 3.56 7.06 7.74
N SER A 16 3.97 5.80 7.83
CA SER A 16 4.37 5.16 9.08
C SER A 16 5.43 4.10 8.87
N THR A 17 6.13 3.77 9.95
CA THR A 17 7.15 2.73 9.98
C THR A 17 7.17 2.09 11.36
N ASP A 18 7.75 0.90 11.48
CA ASP A 18 7.93 0.23 12.77
C ASP A 18 8.94 0.97 13.67
N SER A 19 9.02 0.55 14.94
CA SER A 19 9.80 1.24 15.97
C SER A 19 11.32 1.15 15.81
N THR A 20 11.83 0.31 14.89
CA THR A 20 13.27 0.27 14.62
C THR A 20 13.73 1.56 13.93
N PRO A 21 14.93 2.08 14.25
CA PRO A 21 15.45 3.27 13.60
C PRO A 21 15.46 3.15 12.07
N VAL A 22 15.13 4.24 11.40
CA VAL A 22 15.17 4.31 9.94
C VAL A 22 16.59 4.60 9.49
N ASP A 23 17.09 3.76 8.60
CA ASP A 23 18.31 3.99 7.85
C ASP A 23 17.97 4.48 6.43
N MET A 24 18.72 5.47 5.93
CA MET A 24 18.43 6.12 4.65
C MET A 24 18.57 5.14 3.48
N GLN A 25 19.55 4.23 3.53
CA GLN A 25 19.76 3.27 2.44
C GLN A 25 18.59 2.28 2.36
N SER A 26 18.02 1.92 3.51
CA SER A 26 16.82 1.06 3.55
C SER A 26 15.60 1.76 2.95
N TYR A 27 15.46 3.08 3.12
CA TYR A 27 14.41 3.87 2.49
C TYR A 27 14.60 3.94 0.97
N GLU A 28 15.80 4.32 0.50
CA GLU A 28 16.15 4.42 -0.92
C GLU A 28 15.89 3.09 -1.64
N LEU A 29 16.36 1.98 -1.08
CA LEU A 29 16.16 0.65 -1.64
C LEU A 29 14.67 0.25 -1.73
N CYS A 30 13.84 0.67 -0.77
CA CYS A 30 12.40 0.43 -0.83
C CYS A 30 11.72 1.31 -1.89
N SER A 31 12.17 2.56 -2.05
CA SER A 31 11.68 3.44 -3.10
C SER A 31 11.98 2.84 -4.49
N ASP A 32 13.23 2.43 -4.72
CA ASP A 32 13.66 1.77 -5.95
C ASP A 32 12.85 0.50 -6.22
N MET A 33 12.53 -0.28 -5.19
CA MET A 33 11.64 -1.44 -5.32
C MET A 33 10.26 -1.06 -5.85
N ILE A 34 9.66 0.04 -5.36
CA ILE A 34 8.34 0.47 -5.82
C ILE A 34 8.41 0.83 -7.31
N ASP A 35 9.44 1.55 -7.74
CA ASP A 35 9.61 1.93 -9.15
C ASP A 35 9.75 0.70 -10.05
N VAL A 36 10.60 -0.28 -9.67
CA VAL A 36 10.73 -1.54 -10.41
C VAL A 36 9.38 -2.27 -10.52
N VAL A 37 8.60 -2.30 -9.43
CA VAL A 37 7.29 -2.95 -9.44
C VAL A 37 6.31 -2.22 -10.37
N LEU A 38 6.26 -0.89 -10.31
CA LEU A 38 5.38 -0.10 -11.16
C LEU A 38 5.77 -0.17 -12.63
N ASP A 39 7.06 -0.08 -12.96
CA ASP A 39 7.55 -0.15 -14.34
C ASP A 39 7.23 -1.52 -14.98
N VAL A 40 7.45 -2.61 -14.23
CA VAL A 40 7.13 -3.96 -14.71
C VAL A 40 5.63 -4.16 -14.85
N SER A 41 4.85 -3.71 -13.87
CA SER A 41 3.38 -3.77 -13.92
C SER A 41 2.80 -2.88 -15.02
N GLY A 42 3.41 -1.74 -15.34
CA GLY A 42 2.99 -0.89 -16.45
C GLY A 42 3.12 -1.58 -17.81
N ILE A 43 4.10 -2.49 -17.96
CA ILE A 43 4.31 -3.25 -19.20
C ILE A 43 3.41 -4.51 -19.23
N TYR A 44 3.33 -5.24 -18.12
CA TYR A 44 2.75 -6.59 -18.10
C TYR A 44 1.49 -6.74 -17.23
N GLY A 45 1.12 -5.72 -16.46
CA GLY A 45 -0.09 -5.67 -15.64
C GLY A 45 -1.34 -5.24 -16.42
N VAL A 46 -1.17 -4.83 -17.68
CA VAL A 46 -2.25 -4.56 -18.64
C VAL A 46 -3.06 -5.83 -18.87
N LYS A 47 -4.28 -5.86 -18.31
CA LYS A 47 -5.26 -6.88 -18.64
C LYS A 47 -5.67 -6.64 -20.09
N PRO A 48 -5.53 -7.63 -20.99
CA PRO A 48 -6.02 -7.45 -22.35
C PRO A 48 -7.53 -7.25 -22.28
N ASP A 49 -8.01 -6.13 -22.82
CA ASP A 49 -9.44 -5.98 -23.08
C ASP A 49 -9.90 -7.21 -23.86
N ILE A 50 -11.01 -7.79 -23.42
CA ILE A 50 -11.63 -8.98 -24.03
C ILE A 50 -11.96 -8.73 -25.53
N GLU A 51 -11.87 -7.48 -26.00
CA GLU A 51 -12.09 -7.06 -27.38
C GLU A 51 -10.83 -6.96 -28.27
N GLY A 52 -9.65 -7.43 -27.84
CA GLY A 52 -8.52 -7.62 -28.77
C GLY A 52 -7.98 -6.34 -29.42
N ARG A 53 -8.18 -5.17 -28.81
CA ARG A 53 -7.56 -3.93 -29.26
C ARG A 53 -6.05 -4.01 -29.00
N ARG A 54 -5.27 -3.74 -30.04
CA ARG A 54 -3.82 -3.87 -30.01
C ARG A 54 -3.24 -2.80 -29.10
N VAL A 55 -2.40 -3.22 -28.16
CA VAL A 55 -1.60 -2.40 -27.21
C VAL A 55 -0.84 -1.25 -27.90
N GLY A 56 -0.67 -1.27 -29.23
CA GLY A 56 -0.01 -0.22 -30.01
C GLY A 56 -0.86 0.97 -30.47
N GLU A 57 -2.18 0.97 -30.30
CA GLU A 57 -3.06 2.08 -30.77
C GLU A 57 -3.49 3.07 -29.66
N MET A 58 -3.31 2.74 -28.38
CA MET A 58 -3.69 3.63 -27.26
C MET A 58 -2.81 4.88 -27.14
N MET A 59 -1.56 4.86 -27.61
CA MET A 59 -0.67 6.04 -27.56
C MET A 59 -1.07 7.18 -28.51
N ARG A 60 -2.06 7.00 -29.41
CA ARG A 60 -2.44 8.04 -30.38
C ARG A 60 -3.74 8.79 -30.05
N ASN A 61 -4.56 8.31 -29.11
CA ASN A 61 -5.89 8.88 -28.85
C ASN A 61 -6.09 9.24 -27.36
N ALA A 62 -5.07 9.78 -26.70
CA ALA A 62 -5.07 10.10 -25.26
C ALA A 62 -5.81 11.40 -24.91
N GLU A 63 -6.98 11.69 -25.51
CA GLU A 63 -7.73 12.91 -25.18
C GLU A 63 -9.13 12.69 -24.62
N GLU A 64 -9.73 11.49 -24.65
CA GLU A 64 -11.11 11.32 -24.16
C GLU A 64 -11.33 9.90 -23.61
N GLU A 65 -10.95 9.64 -22.35
CA GLU A 65 -11.59 8.68 -21.42
C GLU A 65 -10.78 8.67 -20.10
N GLU A 66 -11.33 9.33 -19.06
CA GLU A 66 -10.62 9.75 -17.84
C GLU A 66 -10.57 8.70 -16.69
N ASP A 67 -10.93 7.42 -16.87
CA ASP A 67 -11.07 6.53 -15.69
C ASP A 67 -10.61 5.06 -15.85
N ASP A 68 -10.01 4.67 -16.99
CA ASP A 68 -9.46 3.31 -17.18
C ASP A 68 -7.99 3.36 -17.61
N GLU A 69 -7.18 4.22 -16.96
CA GLU A 69 -5.74 3.95 -16.90
C GLU A 69 -5.58 2.58 -16.24
N VAL A 70 -5.00 1.62 -16.97
CA VAL A 70 -4.55 0.36 -16.38
C VAL A 70 -3.56 0.70 -15.27
N ALA A 71 -4.05 0.77 -14.05
CA ALA A 71 -3.24 1.13 -12.93
C ALA A 71 -2.19 0.03 -12.76
N ALA A 72 -0.91 0.39 -12.94
CA ALA A 72 0.24 -0.47 -12.64
C ALA A 72 0.27 -0.93 -11.16
N TYR A 73 -0.64 -0.38 -10.35
CA TYR A 73 -0.89 -0.70 -8.97
C TYR A 73 -2.37 -0.96 -8.73
N ASP A 74 -2.70 -2.15 -8.24
CA ASP A 74 -4.06 -2.61 -7.98
C ASP A 74 -4.16 -3.34 -6.62
N ASN A 75 -5.36 -3.83 -6.29
CA ASN A 75 -5.63 -4.54 -5.04
C ASN A 75 -5.00 -5.94 -4.93
N GLU A 76 -4.36 -6.42 -6.00
CA GLU A 76 -3.66 -7.71 -6.04
C GLU A 76 -2.13 -7.52 -6.02
N SER A 77 -1.67 -6.28 -6.18
CA SER A 77 -0.27 -5.91 -6.32
C SER A 77 0.58 -6.41 -5.16
N SER A 78 1.61 -7.17 -5.52
CA SER A 78 2.57 -7.76 -4.58
C SER A 78 3.85 -8.14 -5.31
N SER A 79 5.00 -7.96 -4.65
CA SER A 79 6.29 -8.33 -5.21
C SER A 79 7.24 -8.84 -4.13
N VAL A 80 8.11 -9.78 -4.49
CA VAL A 80 9.17 -10.31 -3.63
C VAL A 80 10.48 -10.22 -4.38
N ILE A 81 11.42 -9.42 -3.88
CA ILE A 81 12.78 -9.33 -4.42
C ILE A 81 13.73 -9.97 -3.41
N ARG A 82 14.54 -10.92 -3.87
CA ARG A 82 15.56 -11.60 -3.05
C ARG A 82 16.93 -11.08 -3.44
N LEU A 83 17.66 -10.57 -2.46
CA LEU A 83 19.03 -10.09 -2.64
C LEU A 83 20.04 -11.20 -2.37
N SER A 84 21.21 -11.09 -2.99
CA SER A 84 22.31 -12.08 -2.87
C SER A 84 22.87 -12.21 -1.45
N ASN A 85 22.69 -11.19 -0.61
CA ASN A 85 23.10 -11.17 0.80
C ASN A 85 22.09 -11.86 1.75
N GLY A 86 21.06 -12.51 1.20
CA GLY A 86 20.04 -13.21 1.98
C GLY A 86 18.92 -12.32 2.49
N MET A 87 18.90 -11.02 2.18
CA MET A 87 17.75 -10.15 2.44
C MET A 87 16.63 -10.37 1.42
N VAL A 88 15.40 -10.10 1.86
CA VAL A 88 14.19 -10.17 1.06
C VAL A 88 13.43 -8.87 1.25
N LEU A 89 13.12 -8.21 0.14
CA LEU A 89 12.14 -7.13 0.12
C LEU A 89 10.78 -7.70 -0.28
N TYR A 90 9.76 -7.34 0.48
CA TYR A 90 8.41 -7.79 0.26
C TYR A 90 7.46 -6.60 0.20
N LEU A 91 6.85 -6.38 -0.97
CA LEU A 91 5.83 -5.36 -1.20
C LEU A 91 4.47 -6.05 -1.26
N LYS A 92 3.50 -5.48 -0.55
CA LYS A 92 2.10 -5.89 -0.62
C LYS A 92 1.19 -4.67 -0.54
N GLU A 93 0.22 -4.59 -1.45
CA GLU A 93 -0.81 -3.55 -1.38
C GLU A 93 -1.66 -3.70 -0.12
N VAL A 94 -1.99 -2.55 0.50
CA VAL A 94 -2.82 -2.47 1.72
C VAL A 94 -3.90 -1.39 1.66
N GLY A 95 -3.96 -0.61 0.59
CA GLY A 95 -5.03 0.35 0.29
C GLY A 95 -4.78 1.05 -1.05
N THR A 96 -5.68 1.97 -1.41
CA THR A 96 -5.54 2.81 -2.61
C THR A 96 -4.24 3.62 -2.54
N MET A 97 -3.32 3.36 -3.46
CA MET A 97 -1.98 3.98 -3.49
C MET A 97 -1.16 3.81 -2.20
N LEU A 98 -1.49 2.82 -1.36
CA LEU A 98 -0.78 2.52 -0.13
C LEU A 98 -0.19 1.11 -0.16
N ALA A 99 1.14 1.02 -0.06
CA ALA A 99 1.88 -0.23 -0.07
C ALA A 99 2.63 -0.46 1.24
N LEU A 100 2.55 -1.68 1.77
CA LEU A 100 3.43 -2.13 2.84
C LEU A 100 4.68 -2.74 2.22
N VAL A 101 5.85 -2.14 2.47
CA VAL A 101 7.15 -2.65 2.04
C VAL A 101 7.94 -3.11 3.26
N CYS A 102 8.37 -4.37 3.26
CA CYS A 102 9.03 -5.03 4.38
C CYS A 102 10.40 -5.58 3.98
N LEU A 103 11.40 -5.37 4.84
CA LEU A 103 12.71 -6.01 4.74
C LEU A 103 12.79 -7.15 5.76
N THR A 104 13.28 -8.30 5.34
CA THR A 104 13.46 -9.45 6.22
C THR A 104 14.54 -10.40 5.70
N ARG A 105 15.14 -11.18 6.59
CA ARG A 105 16.00 -12.31 6.20
C ARG A 105 15.20 -13.39 5.48
N SER A 106 15.83 -14.03 4.51
CA SER A 106 15.29 -15.17 3.76
C SER A 106 14.85 -16.31 4.68
N GLU A 107 15.54 -16.52 5.78
CA GLU A 107 15.21 -17.54 6.78
C GLU A 107 13.87 -17.27 7.47
N ASN A 108 13.56 -16.01 7.74
CA ASN A 108 12.30 -15.57 8.33
C ASN A 108 11.16 -15.55 7.32
N PHE A 109 11.48 -15.58 6.02
CA PHE A 109 10.51 -15.62 4.92
C PHE A 109 10.16 -17.03 4.45
N LYS A 110 10.61 -18.08 5.16
CA LYS A 110 10.27 -19.49 4.86
C LYS A 110 8.76 -19.77 4.95
N LYS A 111 8.05 -19.08 5.84
CA LYS A 111 6.60 -19.23 6.05
C LYS A 111 5.82 -18.06 5.42
N LYS A 112 6.02 -17.79 4.12
CA LYS A 112 5.36 -16.69 3.40
C LYS A 112 3.85 -16.64 3.64
N SER A 113 3.17 -17.79 3.70
CA SER A 113 1.72 -17.84 3.94
C SER A 113 1.29 -17.24 5.27
N LEU A 114 2.07 -17.42 6.35
CA LEU A 114 1.77 -16.80 7.65
C LEU A 114 2.02 -15.29 7.61
N VAL A 115 3.07 -14.86 6.90
CA VAL A 115 3.34 -13.43 6.69
C VAL A 115 2.17 -12.79 5.95
N ASN A 116 1.70 -13.42 4.87
CA ASN A 116 0.55 -12.95 4.10
C ASN A 116 -0.71 -12.87 4.96
N TYR A 117 -1.00 -13.91 5.74
CA TYR A 117 -2.15 -13.89 6.66
C TYR A 117 -2.09 -12.72 7.64
N ASN A 118 -0.92 -12.45 8.23
CA ASN A 118 -0.75 -11.33 9.15
C ASN A 118 -0.91 -9.98 8.44
N ILE A 119 -0.43 -9.84 7.20
CA ILE A 119 -0.62 -8.62 6.40
C ILE A 119 -2.09 -8.44 6.04
N GLU A 120 -2.84 -9.50 5.74
CA GLU A 120 -4.29 -9.41 5.50
C GLU A 120 -5.06 -8.99 6.76
N CYS A 121 -4.64 -9.45 7.95
CA CYS A 121 -5.16 -8.92 9.21
C CYS A 121 -4.86 -7.42 9.36
N PHE A 122 -3.62 -7.00 9.06
CA PHE A 122 -3.22 -5.60 9.09
C PHE A 122 -4.02 -4.74 8.10
N LYS A 123 -4.14 -5.18 6.85
CA LYS A 123 -4.91 -4.51 5.79
C LYS A 123 -6.36 -4.28 6.20
N ARG A 124 -7.01 -5.30 6.79
CA ARG A 124 -8.37 -5.17 7.32
C ARG A 124 -8.46 -4.14 8.44
N ALA A 125 -7.52 -4.15 9.38
CA ALA A 125 -7.48 -3.17 10.47
C ALA A 125 -7.25 -1.74 9.96
N LEU A 126 -6.35 -1.57 8.98
CA LEU A 126 -6.08 -0.28 8.35
C LEU A 126 -7.33 0.26 7.64
N LYS A 127 -8.05 -0.60 6.91
CA LYS A 127 -9.31 -0.23 6.26
C LYS A 127 -10.36 0.25 7.27
N MET A 128 -10.54 -0.47 8.38
CA MET A 128 -11.46 -0.06 9.46
C MET A 128 -11.07 1.28 10.09
N LEU A 129 -9.77 1.58 10.17
CA LEU A 129 -9.29 2.86 10.70
C LEU A 129 -9.65 4.02 9.75
N MET A 130 -9.54 3.80 8.44
CA MET A 130 -9.87 4.82 7.43
C MET A 130 -11.38 5.06 7.29
N GLU A 131 -12.20 4.06 7.58
CA GLU A 131 -13.68 4.16 7.56
C GLU A 131 -14.24 4.92 8.77
N LYS A 132 -13.48 5.09 9.85
CA LYS A 132 -13.89 5.89 11.01
C LYS A 132 -13.66 7.38 10.76
N THR A 133 -14.69 8.09 10.32
CA THR A 133 -14.71 9.56 10.28
C THR A 133 -14.80 10.15 11.71
N PRO A 134 -14.32 11.38 11.95
CA PRO A 134 -14.31 12.00 13.29
C PRO A 134 -15.70 12.20 13.93
N GLU A 135 -16.79 12.10 13.16
CA GLU A 135 -18.16 12.38 13.64
C GLU A 135 -18.68 11.34 14.64
N ASP A 136 -18.13 10.12 14.65
CA ASP A 136 -18.49 9.07 15.62
C ASP A 136 -17.88 9.29 17.02
N SER A 137 -17.13 10.40 17.21
CA SER A 137 -16.49 10.75 18.50
C SER A 137 -17.19 11.86 19.29
N ILE A 138 -18.25 12.49 18.76
CA ILE A 138 -19.07 13.43 19.53
C ILE A 138 -20.20 12.65 20.20
N ASP A 139 -19.90 12.09 21.38
CA ASP A 139 -20.94 11.62 22.29
C ASP A 139 -21.75 12.81 22.80
N SER A 140 -22.89 13.04 22.14
CA SER A 140 -23.92 14.02 22.51
C SER A 140 -24.51 13.81 23.93
N SER A 141 -24.13 12.75 24.65
CA SER A 141 -24.54 12.52 26.05
C SER A 141 -23.87 13.45 27.07
N SER A 142 -22.77 14.13 26.72
CA SER A 142 -22.00 14.97 27.66
C SER A 142 -22.55 16.39 27.85
N LEU A 143 -23.52 16.85 27.02
CA LEU A 143 -24.04 18.22 27.06
C LEU A 143 -25.32 18.39 27.91
N GLN A 144 -25.89 17.33 28.48
CA GLN A 144 -27.13 17.43 29.26
C GLN A 144 -26.93 17.74 30.76
N HIS A 145 -25.70 17.85 31.26
CA HIS A 145 -25.46 18.01 32.71
C HIS A 145 -25.12 19.44 33.19
N VAL A 146 -25.14 20.45 32.31
CA VAL A 146 -24.83 21.87 32.68
C VAL A 146 -26.03 22.80 32.49
N SER A 147 -27.24 22.30 32.68
CA SER A 147 -28.44 23.13 32.86
C SER A 147 -29.16 22.63 34.08
N LEU A 148 -28.78 23.11 35.27
CA LEU A 148 -29.58 23.18 36.51
C LEU A 148 -28.68 23.61 37.67
N HIS A 149 -28.33 24.90 37.73
CA HIS A 149 -28.11 25.65 38.98
C HIS A 149 -27.81 27.11 38.61
N ASN A 150 -28.86 27.91 38.45
CA ASN A 150 -28.84 29.33 38.75
C ASN A 150 -30.29 29.80 38.87
N THR A 151 -30.82 29.65 40.08
CA THR A 151 -31.89 30.48 40.62
C THR A 151 -31.49 30.86 42.03
#